data_AF-A0A2W4NN51-F1
#
_entry.id   AF-A0A2W4NN51-F1
#
_cell.length_a   1.000
_cell.length_b   1.000
_cell.length_c   1.000
_cell.angle_alpha   90.00
_cell.angle_beta   90.00
_cell.angle_gamma   90.00
#
_symmetry.space_group_name_H-M   'P 1'
#
loop_
_entity.id
_entity.type
_entity.pdbx_description
1 polymer ?
#
loop_
_entity_poly.entity_id
_entity_poly.type
_entity_poly.pdbx_seq_one_letter_code
_entity_poly.pdbx_strand_id
1 'polypeptide(L)' 'MIQKPKSFVLMLGDTSTVSRVSCTLEHEQDSMAYGLRAGDALTLRGICSGRLLDVILVDCRIVPDEP' A
#
# COMPACT_ATOMS: atom_id res chain seq x y z
N MET A 1 24.99 3.65 -13.58
CA MET A 1 23.85 2.73 -13.37
C MET A 1 22.83 3.47 -12.53
N ILE A 2 21.66 3.80 -13.08
CA ILE A 2 20.59 4.46 -12.32
C ILE A 2 19.91 3.35 -11.50
N GLN A 3 20.13 3.34 -10.18
CA GLN A 3 19.38 2.46 -9.29
C GLN A 3 17.93 2.93 -9.31
N LYS A 4 17.01 2.08 -9.78
CA LYS A 4 15.59 2.34 -9.61
C LYS A 4 15.30 2.31 -8.10
N PRO A 5 14.62 3.31 -7.54
CA PRO A 5 14.22 3.27 -6.15
C PRO A 5 13.40 2.00 -5.90
N LYS A 6 13.65 1.34 -4.76
CA LYS A 6 12.80 0.24 -4.34
C LYS A 6 11.41 0.82 -4.06
N SER A 7 10.39 0.22 -4.65
CA SER A 7 9.00 0.58 -4.39
C SER A 7 8.31 -0.66 -3.85
N PHE A 8 7.76 -0.54 -2.64
CA PHE A 8 6.93 -1.58 -2.07
C PHE A 8 5.53 -1.46 -2.65
N VAL A 9 4.98 -2.58 -3.12
CA VAL A 9 3.58 -2.68 -3.53
C VAL A 9 2.85 -3.42 -2.43
N LEU A 10 1.92 -2.73 -1.77
CA LEU A 10 1.01 -3.31 -0.80
C LEU A 10 -0.30 -3.69 -1.50
N MET A 11 -0.79 -4.89 -1.21
CA MET A 11 -2.09 -5.36 -1.63
C MET A 11 -2.92 -5.65 -0.38
N LEU A 12 -4.04 -4.95 -0.24
CA LEU A 12 -4.98 -5.13 0.85
C LEU A 12 -6.25 -5.74 0.28
N GLY A 13 -6.73 -6.77 0.96
CA GLY A 13 -7.93 -7.48 0.61
C GLY A 13 -8.05 -8.69 1.52
N ASP A 14 -9.28 -9.11 1.78
CA ASP A 14 -9.52 -10.41 2.38
C ASP A 14 -9.56 -11.49 1.29
N THR A 15 -9.54 -12.76 1.69
CA THR A 15 -9.60 -13.90 0.76
C THR A 15 -11.00 -14.10 0.15
N SER A 16 -12.00 -13.33 0.59
CA SER A 16 -13.41 -13.47 0.23
C SER A 16 -13.95 -12.40 -0.72
N THR A 17 -13.23 -11.29 -0.90
CA THR A 17 -13.68 -10.13 -1.67
C THR A 17 -13.01 -10.07 -3.03
N VAL A 18 -13.82 -9.79 -4.06
CA VAL A 18 -13.37 -9.64 -5.44
C VAL A 18 -12.59 -8.33 -5.64
N SER A 19 -12.82 -7.33 -4.78
CA SER A 19 -12.19 -6.01 -4.84
C SER A 19 -10.91 -5.97 -4.01
N ARG A 20 -9.79 -5.54 -4.61
CA ARG A 20 -8.53 -5.34 -3.90
C ARG A 20 -8.13 -3.87 -3.90
N VAL A 21 -7.40 -3.46 -2.87
CA VAL A 21 -6.72 -2.17 -2.83
C VAL A 21 -5.25 -2.42 -3.09
N SER A 22 -4.71 -1.79 -4.11
CA SER A 22 -3.27 -1.78 -4.39
C SER A 22 -2.70 -0.39 -4.14
N CYS A 23 -1.53 -0.35 -3.52
CA CYS A 23 -0.86 0.88 -3.13
C CYS A 23 0.62 0.72 -3.41
N THR A 24 1.22 1.69 -4.09
CA THR A 24 2.69 1.77 -4.21
C THR A 24 3.17 2.78 -3.18
N LEU A 25 4.00 2.32 -2.25
CA LEU A 25 4.56 3.19 -1.22
C LEU A 25 5.63 4.10 -1.79
N GLU A 26 5.66 5.33 -1.27
CA GLU A 26 6.77 6.26 -1.49
C GLU A 26 8.06 5.74 -0.87
N HIS A 27 9.21 6.07 -1.47
CA HIS A 27 10.51 5.54 -1.06
C HIS A 27 10.88 5.87 0.39
N GLU A 28 10.37 6.99 0.91
CA GLU A 28 10.60 7.43 2.30
C GLU A 28 9.93 6.51 3.34
N GLN A 29 9.01 5.64 2.91
CA GLN A 29 8.25 4.70 3.75
C GLN A 29 8.89 3.31 3.82
N ASP A 30 10.04 3.09 3.17
CA ASP A 30 10.71 1.79 3.08
C ASP A 30 10.97 1.17 4.48
N SER A 31 11.30 1.99 5.48
CA SER A 31 11.54 1.53 6.86
C SER A 31 10.28 1.04 7.57
N MET A 32 9.11 1.61 7.25
CA MET A 32 7.82 1.21 7.81
C MET A 32 7.26 -0.02 7.10
N ALA A 33 7.59 -0.19 5.81
CA ALA A 33 7.27 -1.39 5.06
C ALA A 33 8.16 -2.58 5.44
N TYR A 34 9.38 -2.30 5.91
CA TYR A 34 10.34 -3.32 6.29
C TYR A 34 9.85 -4.10 7.52
N GLY A 35 9.48 -5.36 7.30
CA GLY A 35 9.02 -6.27 8.36
C GLY A 35 7.52 -6.56 8.33
N LEU A 36 6.75 -5.87 7.49
CA LEU A 36 5.35 -6.22 7.24
C LEU A 36 5.23 -7.64 6.67
N ARG A 37 4.21 -8.35 7.14
CA ARG A 37 3.87 -9.71 6.71
C ARG A 37 2.42 -9.75 6.25
N ALA A 38 2.11 -10.75 5.42
CA ALA A 38 0.73 -11.02 5.05
C ALA A 38 -0.08 -11.35 6.32
N GLY A 39 -1.21 -10.65 6.49
CA GLY A 39 -2.08 -10.76 7.66
C GLY A 39 -1.90 -9.64 8.69
N ASP A 40 -0.85 -8.83 8.58
CA ASP A 40 -0.70 -7.65 9.43
C ASP A 40 -1.81 -6.62 9.11
N ALA A 41 -2.43 -6.09 10.15
CA ALA A 41 -3.36 -4.97 10.03
C ALA A 41 -2.54 -3.67 9.91
N LEU A 42 -2.94 -2.81 8.97
CA LEU A 42 -2.26 -1.54 8.73
C LEU A 42 -3.22 -0.51 8.13
N THR A 43 -2.96 0.76 8.44
CA THR A 43 -3.77 1.89 7.97
C THR A 43 -2.98 2.64 6.90
N LEU A 44 -3.59 2.83 5.72
CA LEU A 44 -3.00 3.56 4.60
C LEU A 44 -3.80 4.81 4.30
N ARG A 45 -3.09 5.86 3.89
CA ARG A 45 -3.68 7.06 3.33
C ARG A 45 -3.07 7.33 1.95
N GLY A 46 -3.90 7.60 0.96
CA GLY A 46 -3.48 7.96 -0.38
C GLY A 46 -4.63 8.54 -1.20
N ILE A 47 -4.33 8.91 -2.44
CA ILE A 47 -5.31 9.42 -3.41
C ILE A 47 -5.89 8.22 -4.17
N CYS A 48 -7.22 8.07 -4.13
CA CYS A 48 -7.91 7.05 -4.89
C CYS A 48 -7.93 7.42 -6.38
N SER A 49 -7.21 6.66 -7.21
CA SER A 49 -7.20 6.82 -8.66
C SER A 49 -8.14 5.84 -9.38
N GLY A 50 -8.80 4.93 -8.65
CA GLY A 50 -9.88 4.01 -9.05
C GLY A 50 -9.87 3.48 -10.50
N ARG A 51 -9.63 2.16 -10.70
CA ARG A 51 -9.88 1.49 -11.99
C ARG A 51 -10.84 0.31 -11.81
N LEU A 52 -12.12 0.53 -12.13
CA LEU A 52 -13.15 -0.50 -12.23
C LEU A 52 -13.34 -1.33 -10.95
N LEU A 53 -12.68 -2.48 -10.84
CA LEU A 53 -12.82 -3.47 -9.76
C LEU A 53 -11.68 -3.41 -8.73
N ASP A 54 -10.56 -2.77 -9.07
CA ASP A 54 -9.41 -2.61 -8.19
C ASP A 54 -9.22 -1.13 -7.84
N VAL A 55 -9.12 -0.87 -6.55
CA VAL A 55 -8.80 0.46 -6.04
C VAL A 55 -7.29 0.62 -6.10
N ILE A 56 -6.82 1.56 -6.91
CA ILE A 56 -5.40 1.95 -6.94
C ILE A 56 -5.26 3.22 -6.11
N LEU A 57 -4.49 3.14 -5.03
CA LEU A 57 -4.07 4.29 -4.25
C LEU A 57 -2.71 4.79 -4.77
N VAL A 58 -2.66 6.07 -5.14
CA VAL A 58 -1.43 6.80 -5.48
C VAL A 58 -1.05 7.74 -4.34
N ASP A 59 0.20 8.22 -4.29
CA ASP A 59 0.73 9.09 -3.22
C ASP A 59 0.40 8.55 -1.82
N CYS A 60 0.80 7.30 -1.64
CA CYS A 60 0.24 6.40 -0.66
C CYS A 60 1.26 6.15 0.47
N ARG A 61 0.83 6.33 1.72
CA ARG A 61 1.68 6.25 2.91
C ARG A 61 1.02 5.45 4.04
N ILE A 62 1.84 4.73 4.80
CA ILE A 62 1.41 4.11 6.05
C ILE A 62 1.26 5.22 7.09
N VAL A 63 0.13 5.20 7.79
CA VAL A 63 -0.16 6.13 8.88
C VAL A 63 -0.36 5.34 10.19
N PRO A 64 0.03 5.90 11.34
CA PRO A 64 -0.31 5.29 12.62
C PRO A 64 -1.84 5.21 12.76
N ASP A 65 -2.30 4.17 13.47
CA ASP A 65 -3.72 4.05 13.80
C ASP A 65 -4.12 5.22 14.69
N GLU A 66 -5.09 6.02 14.24
CA GLU A 66 -5.66 7.09 15.07
C GLU A 66 -6.62 6.45 16.09
N PRO A 67 -6.56 6.83 17.37
CA PRO A 67 -7.42 6.28 18.43
C PRO A 67 -8.89 6.70 18.31
#